data_AF-A0AAD6IC23-F1
#
_entry.id   AF-A0AAD6IC23-F1
#
_cell.length_a   1.000
_cell.length_b   1.000
_cell.length_c   1.000
_cell.angle_alpha   90.00
_cell.angle_beta   90.00
_cell.angle_gamma   90.00
#
_symmetry.space_group_name_H-M   'P 1'
#
loop_
_entity.id
_entity.type
_entity.pdbx_description
1 polymer ?
#
loop_
_entity_poly.entity_id
_entity_poly.type
_entity_poly.pdbx_seq_one_letter_code
_entity_poly.pdbx_strand_id
1 'polypeptide(L)'
;MHDFNVPTEMGQATVRIGLPPASLLNFPPNELPVTIPAPHVATPTWKQPFNIPNDLYNQVLDVRVPITIATVYALTVVLVNRINKSRGYKPYAFSNTRLFKLFVILHNVFLAVYSAWTFAGMLQAFRSSFPDSDDPHGLVGVVDSLCKINGPRGYGNAATYSPITNEWSIPNPAYHLTNGMPDSTDIGRLWNQGLAYFGWLFYLSKFYEVVDTVIILAKGKKSSTLQTYHHAGAMMCMWAGIRYMAPPIWIFCLVNSAIHAMMYTYYTITALRIRVPNPIKRSLTTMQITQFVFGTNMAAAYLFVHYTIPYPSGSPALSHLTQAAASAAASPVEAGMVPWLKKLAFRAAGAEGLAENVGTTGTAPIQESGYSHEMVTCMDTTGQAFAIWLNVSYLLPLTYLFARFFVRSYLNRKDPGVKQPTHMEAAEKAGMDALKSLSREIRRAAIEGENSEVTTDDEVLKAQVQKIVEKTGTADSPVRTRSTAATKAKSSSTSSSRSESEEGFSTVPAKKGAKKQKSEKSSAPSAPETKGENPFGVLGNDA
;
A
#
# COMPACT_ATOMS: atom_id res chain seq x y z
N MET A 1 26.38 1.52 4.45
CA MET A 1 25.77 1.37 5.79
C MET A 1 26.08 2.63 6.58
N HIS A 2 25.19 3.04 7.47
CA HIS A 2 25.39 4.24 8.29
C HIS A 2 24.91 3.95 9.71
N ASP A 3 25.74 4.29 10.69
CA ASP A 3 25.61 3.85 12.07
C ASP A 3 25.42 5.06 12.99
N PHE A 4 24.37 5.02 13.81
CA PHE A 4 24.07 5.98 14.85
C PHE A 4 24.38 5.33 16.20
N ASN A 5 25.45 5.79 16.86
CA ASN A 5 25.77 5.35 18.21
C ASN A 5 24.90 6.10 19.23
N VAL A 6 24.29 5.35 20.13
CA VAL A 6 23.36 5.85 21.16
C VAL A 6 23.93 5.43 22.52
N PRO A 7 24.37 6.36 23.38
CA PRO A 7 24.73 6.03 24.74
C PRO A 7 23.47 5.60 25.51
N THR A 8 23.55 4.51 26.26
CA THR A 8 22.45 4.02 27.12
C THR A 8 23.01 3.57 28.47
N GLU A 9 22.15 3.44 29.49
CA GLU A 9 22.54 2.88 30.80
C GLU A 9 23.09 1.44 30.72
N MET A 10 22.75 0.68 29.68
CA MET A 10 23.28 -0.66 29.42
C MET A 10 24.55 -0.64 28.55
N GLY A 11 25.18 0.52 28.35
CA GLY A 11 26.36 0.71 27.50
C GLY A 11 26.05 1.34 26.14
N GLN A 12 27.03 1.35 25.25
CA GLN A 12 26.89 1.96 23.93
C GLN A 12 26.11 1.05 22.96
N ALA A 13 24.91 1.48 22.61
CA ALA A 13 24.08 0.86 21.59
C ALA A 13 24.36 1.46 20.20
N THR A 14 23.97 0.74 19.14
CA THR A 14 24.09 1.22 17.75
C THR A 14 22.80 0.93 16.98
N VAL A 15 22.28 1.93 16.26
CA VAL A 15 21.25 1.76 15.22
C VAL A 15 21.92 1.91 13.87
N ARG A 16 21.77 0.91 12.98
CA ARG A 16 22.42 0.86 11.67
C ARG A 16 21.39 0.84 10.55
N ILE A 17 21.59 1.68 9.54
CA ILE A 17 20.90 1.58 8.25
C ILE A 17 21.78 0.79 7.29
N GLY A 18 21.28 -0.37 6.84
CA GLY A 18 22.00 -1.34 6.01
C GLY A 18 21.08 -2.05 5.01
N LEU A 19 21.67 -2.89 4.16
CA LEU A 19 20.87 -3.75 3.28
C LEU A 19 20.38 -4.98 4.08
N PRO A 20 19.13 -5.44 3.88
CA PRO A 20 18.64 -6.66 4.51
C PRO A 20 19.54 -7.85 4.11
N PRO A 21 19.78 -8.81 5.03
CA PRO A 21 20.44 -10.06 4.67
C PRO A 21 19.60 -10.84 3.66
N ALA A 22 20.26 -11.49 2.69
CA ALA A 22 19.60 -12.25 1.63
C ALA A 22 18.69 -13.38 2.16
N SER A 23 18.96 -13.89 3.37
CA SER A 23 18.13 -14.89 4.05
C SER A 23 16.68 -14.44 4.28
N LEU A 24 16.40 -13.13 4.36
CA LEU A 24 15.04 -12.58 4.47
C LEU A 24 14.28 -12.53 3.13
N LEU A 25 14.95 -12.78 2.00
CA LEU A 25 14.36 -12.73 0.65
C LEU A 25 13.89 -14.10 0.12
N ASN A 26 14.01 -15.16 0.92
CA ASN A 26 13.59 -16.50 0.54
C ASN A 26 12.07 -16.57 0.28
N PHE A 27 11.71 -17.20 -0.83
CA PHE A 27 10.32 -17.44 -1.24
C PHE A 27 10.13 -18.92 -1.65
N PRO A 28 9.07 -19.62 -1.22
CA PRO A 28 8.00 -19.14 -0.33
C PRO A 28 8.51 -18.76 1.08
N PRO A 29 7.85 -17.83 1.78
CA PRO A 29 8.18 -17.51 3.17
C PRO A 29 7.94 -18.71 4.09
N ASN A 30 8.65 -18.76 5.21
CA ASN A 30 8.46 -19.78 6.22
C ASN A 30 7.10 -19.59 6.91
N GLU A 31 6.37 -20.67 7.17
CA GLU A 31 5.08 -20.60 7.86
C GLU A 31 5.21 -20.31 9.36
N LEU A 32 6.38 -20.56 9.96
CA LEU A 32 6.63 -20.29 11.37
C LEU A 32 7.19 -18.86 11.60
N PRO A 33 6.84 -18.21 12.72
CA PRO A 33 5.96 -18.69 13.79
C PRO A 33 4.47 -18.70 13.39
N VAL A 34 3.68 -19.51 14.08
CA VAL A 34 2.21 -19.41 14.06
C VAL A 34 1.81 -18.04 14.64
N THR A 35 0.75 -17.44 14.11
CA THR A 35 0.25 -16.15 14.61
C THR A 35 -0.22 -16.27 16.05
N ILE A 36 0.22 -15.33 16.89
CA ILE A 36 -0.22 -15.20 18.28
C ILE A 36 -1.62 -14.54 18.27
N PRO A 37 -2.67 -15.19 18.79
CA PRO A 37 -4.01 -14.60 18.88
C PRO A 37 -4.04 -13.36 19.78
N ALA A 38 -5.10 -12.56 19.64
CA ALA A 38 -5.33 -11.44 20.55
C ALA A 38 -5.53 -11.93 22.01
N PRO A 39 -4.98 -11.24 23.02
CA PRO A 39 -5.23 -11.54 24.43
C PRO A 39 -6.73 -11.58 24.77
N HIS A 40 -7.14 -12.40 25.73
CA HIS A 40 -8.54 -12.44 26.20
C HIS A 40 -8.70 -11.54 27.43
N VAL A 41 -9.71 -10.69 27.43
CA VAL A 41 -10.08 -9.87 28.60
C VAL A 41 -11.17 -10.56 29.42
N ALA A 42 -11.04 -10.56 30.75
CA ALA A 42 -12.05 -11.13 31.65
C ALA A 42 -13.37 -10.35 31.63
N THR A 43 -13.30 -9.03 31.39
CA THR A 43 -14.45 -8.13 31.30
C THR A 43 -14.42 -7.37 29.97
N PRO A 44 -15.54 -7.29 29.22
CA PRO A 44 -15.64 -6.47 28.02
C PRO A 44 -15.23 -5.01 28.29
N THR A 45 -14.45 -4.44 27.37
CA THR A 45 -14.04 -3.03 27.40
C THR A 45 -14.43 -2.32 26.10
N TRP A 46 -14.38 -0.99 26.08
CA TRP A 46 -14.55 -0.23 24.83
C TRP A 46 -13.53 -0.61 23.75
N LYS A 47 -12.30 -0.99 24.12
CA LYS A 47 -11.28 -1.44 23.16
C LYS A 47 -11.57 -2.84 22.65
N GLN A 48 -11.98 -3.72 23.56
CA GLN A 48 -12.22 -5.13 23.32
C GLN A 48 -13.60 -5.52 23.91
N PRO A 49 -14.69 -5.27 23.16
CA PRO A 49 -16.05 -5.56 23.63
C PRO A 49 -16.39 -7.06 23.62
N PHE A 50 -15.58 -7.90 22.98
CA PHE A 50 -15.68 -9.36 22.97
C PHE A 50 -14.30 -9.99 22.80
N ASN A 51 -14.14 -11.24 23.21
CA ASN A 51 -12.93 -12.03 22.94
C ASN A 51 -13.06 -12.75 21.60
N ILE A 52 -11.94 -12.88 20.87
CA ILE A 52 -11.88 -13.65 19.62
C ILE A 52 -11.40 -15.06 19.96
N PRO A 53 -12.14 -16.14 19.64
CA PRO A 53 -11.68 -17.50 19.87
C PRO A 53 -10.37 -17.77 19.11
N ASN A 54 -9.40 -18.39 19.77
CA ASN A 54 -8.05 -18.58 19.22
C ASN A 54 -8.04 -19.42 17.94
N ASP A 55 -8.89 -20.46 17.89
CA ASP A 55 -9.07 -21.29 16.69
C ASP A 55 -9.63 -20.48 15.52
N LEU A 56 -10.65 -19.65 15.76
CA LEU A 56 -11.24 -18.78 14.75
C LEU A 56 -10.22 -17.74 14.25
N TYR A 57 -9.43 -17.17 15.17
CA TYR A 57 -8.40 -16.18 14.85
C TYR A 57 -7.43 -16.74 13.81
N ASN A 58 -6.94 -17.96 14.02
CA ASN A 58 -5.97 -18.63 13.16
C ASN A 58 -6.58 -19.27 11.90
N GLN A 59 -7.78 -19.85 11.97
CA GLN A 59 -8.46 -20.43 10.81
C GLN A 59 -8.76 -19.38 9.73
N VAL A 60 -9.15 -18.17 10.13
CA VAL A 60 -9.43 -17.06 9.20
C VAL A 60 -8.13 -16.51 8.57
N LEU A 61 -6.97 -16.80 9.16
CA LEU A 61 -5.64 -16.48 8.63
C LEU A 61 -5.03 -17.61 7.77
N ASP A 62 -5.77 -18.68 7.45
CA ASP A 62 -5.36 -19.62 6.39
C ASP A 62 -5.28 -18.87 5.05
N VAL A 63 -4.16 -19.01 4.34
CA VAL A 63 -3.88 -18.38 3.04
C VAL A 63 -4.97 -18.63 1.98
N ARG A 64 -5.70 -19.74 2.09
CA ARG A 64 -6.81 -20.11 1.21
C ARG A 64 -7.99 -19.14 1.34
N VAL A 65 -8.23 -18.58 2.53
CA VAL A 65 -9.36 -17.65 2.79
C VAL A 65 -9.25 -16.37 1.95
N PRO A 66 -8.20 -15.53 2.06
CA PRO A 66 -8.11 -14.30 1.29
C PRO A 66 -7.95 -14.57 -0.21
N ILE A 67 -7.21 -15.61 -0.63
CA ILE A 67 -7.05 -15.96 -2.05
C ILE A 67 -8.40 -16.34 -2.67
N THR A 68 -9.17 -17.20 -2.01
CA THR A 68 -10.47 -17.65 -2.53
C THR A 68 -11.45 -16.49 -2.62
N ILE A 69 -11.58 -15.69 -1.55
CA ILE A 69 -12.51 -14.55 -1.51
C ILE A 69 -12.11 -13.48 -2.52
N ALA A 70 -10.82 -13.11 -2.63
CA ALA A 70 -10.34 -12.14 -3.60
C ALA A 70 -10.54 -12.61 -5.05
N THR A 71 -10.35 -13.90 -5.32
CA THR A 71 -10.57 -14.51 -6.65
C THR A 71 -12.05 -14.50 -7.02
N VAL A 72 -12.94 -14.98 -6.14
CA VAL A 72 -14.39 -14.95 -6.33
C VAL A 72 -14.89 -13.52 -6.52
N TYR A 73 -14.39 -12.58 -5.72
CA TYR A 73 -14.67 -11.14 -5.86
C TYR A 73 -14.28 -10.63 -7.24
N ALA A 74 -13.03 -10.82 -7.68
CA ALA A 74 -12.53 -10.33 -8.96
C ALA A 74 -13.32 -10.90 -10.15
N LEU A 75 -13.58 -12.21 -10.15
CA LEU A 75 -14.39 -12.89 -11.17
C LEU A 75 -15.82 -12.36 -11.19
N THR A 76 -16.45 -12.17 -10.03
CA THR A 76 -17.80 -11.60 -9.90
C THR A 76 -17.84 -10.18 -10.45
N VAL A 77 -16.85 -9.33 -10.13
CA VAL A 77 -16.81 -7.96 -10.64
C VAL A 77 -16.63 -7.93 -12.16
N VAL A 78 -15.79 -8.80 -12.74
CA VAL A 78 -15.64 -8.92 -14.20
C VAL A 78 -16.95 -9.36 -14.85
N LEU A 79 -17.62 -10.38 -14.30
CA LEU A 79 -18.89 -10.90 -14.81
C LEU A 79 -20.01 -9.86 -14.73
N VAL A 80 -20.22 -9.24 -13.57
CA VAL A 80 -21.30 -8.24 -13.38
C VAL A 80 -21.01 -6.95 -14.15
N ASN A 81 -19.75 -6.56 -14.34
CA ASN A 81 -19.41 -5.48 -15.28
C ASN A 81 -19.78 -5.82 -16.73
N ARG A 82 -19.59 -7.07 -17.19
CA ARG A 82 -20.03 -7.51 -18.53
C ARG A 82 -21.56 -7.48 -18.66
N ILE A 83 -22.27 -7.96 -17.64
CA ILE A 83 -23.75 -7.92 -17.58
C ILE A 83 -24.27 -6.47 -17.56
N ASN A 84 -23.67 -5.59 -16.76
CA ASN A 84 -24.05 -4.18 -16.74
C ASN A 84 -23.76 -3.50 -18.08
N LYS A 85 -22.66 -3.83 -18.76
CA LYS A 85 -22.38 -3.34 -20.12
C LYS A 85 -23.45 -3.79 -21.13
N SER A 86 -23.87 -5.06 -21.12
CA SER A 86 -24.93 -5.53 -22.03
C SER A 86 -26.30 -4.91 -21.73
N ARG A 87 -26.58 -4.57 -20.46
CA ARG A 87 -27.76 -3.82 -20.02
C ARG A 87 -27.69 -2.31 -20.27
N GLY A 88 -26.63 -1.81 -20.90
CA GLY A 88 -26.42 -0.37 -21.14
C GLY A 88 -26.25 0.45 -19.86
N TYR A 89 -25.63 -0.14 -18.83
CA TYR A 89 -25.39 0.44 -17.50
C TYR A 89 -26.65 0.96 -16.77
N LYS A 90 -27.82 0.41 -17.09
CA LYS A 90 -29.08 0.72 -16.40
C LYS A 90 -29.05 0.23 -14.94
N PRO A 91 -29.41 1.07 -13.94
CA PRO A 91 -29.54 0.66 -12.55
C PRO A 91 -30.47 -0.56 -12.38
N TYR A 92 -30.24 -1.38 -11.35
CA TYR A 92 -31.19 -2.45 -11.02
C TYR A 92 -32.42 -1.85 -10.31
N ALA A 93 -33.61 -2.42 -10.53
CA ALA A 93 -34.86 -1.89 -10.00
C ALA A 93 -34.81 -1.70 -8.46
N PHE A 94 -34.28 -2.70 -7.73
CA PHE A 94 -34.14 -2.65 -6.28
C PHE A 94 -33.24 -1.49 -5.80
N SER A 95 -32.27 -1.05 -6.60
CA SER A 95 -31.34 0.03 -6.23
C SER A 95 -31.99 1.42 -6.10
N ASN A 96 -33.20 1.57 -6.65
CA ASN A 96 -33.99 2.80 -6.56
C ASN A 96 -34.91 2.85 -5.33
N THR A 97 -35.09 1.74 -4.62
CA THR A 97 -35.97 1.64 -3.45
C THR A 97 -35.50 2.53 -2.29
N ARG A 98 -36.42 2.90 -1.39
CA ARG A 98 -36.07 3.59 -0.13
C ARG A 98 -35.16 2.72 0.75
N LEU A 99 -35.44 1.42 0.81
CA LEU A 99 -34.65 0.45 1.58
C LEU A 99 -33.19 0.38 1.10
N PHE A 100 -32.92 0.29 -0.20
CA PHE A 100 -31.55 0.32 -0.71
C PHE A 100 -30.83 1.64 -0.42
N LYS A 101 -31.53 2.79 -0.51
CA LYS A 101 -30.94 4.10 -0.17
C LYS A 101 -30.60 4.20 1.31
N LEU A 102 -31.48 3.73 2.19
CA LEU A 102 -31.24 3.63 3.64
C LEU A 102 -30.06 2.69 3.93
N PHE A 103 -30.02 1.51 3.32
CA PHE A 103 -28.90 0.57 3.42
C PHE A 103 -27.56 1.23 3.05
N VAL A 104 -27.49 1.96 1.93
CA VAL A 104 -26.26 2.67 1.53
C VAL A 104 -25.85 3.72 2.56
N ILE A 105 -26.80 4.45 3.18
CA ILE A 105 -26.48 5.41 4.24
C ILE A 105 -25.95 4.68 5.48
N LEU A 106 -26.68 3.67 5.98
CA LEU A 106 -26.29 2.89 7.16
C LEU A 106 -24.94 2.19 6.98
N HIS A 107 -24.66 1.66 5.79
CA HIS A 107 -23.38 1.06 5.43
C HIS A 107 -22.20 2.05 5.55
N ASN A 108 -22.35 3.26 5.00
CA ASN A 108 -21.31 4.30 5.11
C ASN A 108 -21.17 4.82 6.56
N VAL A 109 -22.27 4.96 7.31
CA VAL A 109 -22.24 5.34 8.74
C VAL A 109 -21.51 4.26 9.55
N PHE A 110 -21.85 2.99 9.35
CA PHE A 110 -21.21 1.86 10.01
C PHE A 110 -19.70 1.85 9.75
N LEU A 111 -19.27 1.97 8.48
CA LEU A 111 -17.86 2.00 8.14
C LEU A 111 -17.13 3.23 8.68
N ALA A 112 -17.78 4.40 8.74
CA ALA A 112 -17.21 5.59 9.36
C ALA A 112 -16.99 5.41 10.87
N VAL A 113 -18.00 4.91 11.60
CA VAL A 113 -17.94 4.67 13.05
C VAL A 113 -16.93 3.57 13.38
N TYR A 114 -16.98 2.45 12.65
CA TYR A 114 -16.03 1.33 12.78
C TYR A 114 -14.58 1.79 12.56
N SER A 115 -14.34 2.59 11.52
CA SER A 115 -13.00 3.10 11.22
C SER A 115 -12.53 4.10 12.28
N ALA A 116 -13.41 4.95 12.80
CA ALA A 116 -13.09 5.88 13.88
C ALA A 116 -12.79 5.15 15.21
N TRP A 117 -13.54 4.10 15.53
CA TRP A 117 -13.29 3.23 16.68
C TRP A 117 -11.94 2.51 16.56
N THR A 118 -11.67 1.90 15.40
CA THR A 118 -10.40 1.24 15.10
C THR A 118 -9.23 2.22 15.21
N PHE A 119 -9.38 3.45 14.68
CA PHE A 119 -8.38 4.50 14.79
C PHE A 119 -8.12 4.89 16.24
N ALA A 120 -9.16 5.16 17.03
CA ALA A 120 -9.03 5.54 18.44
C ALA A 120 -8.37 4.44 19.28
N GLY A 121 -8.76 3.19 19.07
CA GLY A 121 -8.17 2.01 19.71
C GLY A 121 -6.70 1.83 19.35
N MET A 122 -6.37 1.84 18.05
CA MET A 122 -4.98 1.74 17.57
C MET A 122 -4.12 2.92 18.01
N LEU A 123 -4.66 4.15 18.06
CA LEU A 123 -3.92 5.34 18.50
C LEU A 123 -3.57 5.23 19.99
N GLN A 124 -4.47 4.70 20.80
CA GLN A 124 -4.19 4.45 22.21
C GLN A 124 -3.20 3.29 22.39
N ALA A 125 -3.37 2.18 21.68
CA ALA A 125 -2.43 1.05 21.70
C ALA A 125 -1.01 1.49 21.31
N PHE A 126 -0.88 2.29 20.25
CA PHE A 126 0.38 2.84 19.78
C PHE A 126 1.04 3.75 20.83
N ARG A 127 0.28 4.70 21.40
CA ARG A 127 0.77 5.58 22.48
C ARG A 127 1.20 4.79 23.73
N SER A 128 0.45 3.77 24.12
CA SER A 128 0.80 2.90 25.26
C SER A 128 1.93 1.91 24.99
N SER A 129 2.38 1.80 23.73
CA SER A 129 3.51 0.95 23.33
C SER A 129 4.79 1.73 23.06
N PHE A 130 4.67 3.02 22.74
CA PHE A 130 5.81 3.90 22.49
C PHE A 130 6.58 4.16 23.80
N PRO A 131 7.92 4.21 23.78
CA PRO A 131 8.73 4.67 24.91
C PRO A 131 8.33 6.08 25.33
N ASP A 132 8.57 6.40 26.60
CA ASP A 132 8.33 7.74 27.13
C ASP A 132 9.37 8.73 26.60
N SER A 133 9.06 10.03 26.62
CA SER A 133 9.94 11.07 26.02
C SER A 133 11.30 11.20 26.71
N ASP A 134 11.40 10.70 27.93
CA ASP A 134 12.54 10.68 28.84
C ASP A 134 13.15 9.27 28.99
N ASP A 135 12.80 8.30 28.12
CA ASP A 135 13.35 6.95 28.13
C ASP A 135 14.91 6.96 28.01
N PRO A 136 15.63 6.31 28.95
CA PRO A 136 17.10 6.38 29.04
C PRO A 136 17.83 5.63 27.90
N HIS A 137 17.11 4.96 27.01
CA HIS A 137 17.64 4.31 25.81
C HIS A 137 17.34 5.11 24.53
N GLY A 138 16.55 6.18 24.62
CA GLY A 138 16.33 7.16 23.55
C GLY A 138 16.00 6.52 22.19
N LEU A 139 16.82 6.81 21.18
CA LEU A 139 16.58 6.34 19.81
C LEU A 139 16.55 4.81 19.68
N VAL A 140 17.39 4.07 20.42
CA VAL A 140 17.41 2.60 20.29
C VAL A 140 16.18 1.97 20.96
N GLY A 141 15.69 2.55 22.06
CA GLY A 141 14.41 2.14 22.66
C GLY A 141 13.22 2.36 21.73
N VAL A 142 13.19 3.49 21.00
CA VAL A 142 12.17 3.77 19.98
C VAL A 142 12.24 2.75 18.82
N VAL A 143 13.44 2.49 18.30
CA VAL A 143 13.64 1.50 17.21
C VAL A 143 13.21 0.10 17.67
N ASP A 144 13.60 -0.33 18.86
CA ASP A 144 13.24 -1.63 19.42
C ASP A 144 11.72 -1.78 19.63
N SER A 145 11.04 -0.73 20.11
CA SER A 145 9.57 -0.73 20.29
C SER A 145 8.80 -0.81 18.96
N LEU A 146 9.36 -0.25 17.89
CA LEU A 146 8.79 -0.30 16.54
C LEU A 146 9.08 -1.64 15.86
N CYS A 147 10.32 -2.15 16.00
CA CYS A 147 10.77 -3.37 15.35
C CYS A 147 10.22 -4.65 16.01
N LYS A 148 10.10 -4.70 17.34
CA LYS A 148 9.62 -5.89 18.05
C LYS A 148 8.31 -5.58 18.77
N ILE A 149 7.23 -6.18 18.27
CA ILE A 149 5.86 -5.88 18.69
C ILE A 149 5.31 -6.83 19.77
N ASN A 150 6.05 -7.89 20.12
CA ASN A 150 5.63 -8.95 21.06
C ASN A 150 6.45 -8.90 22.37
N GLY A 151 5.79 -9.20 23.49
CA GLY A 151 6.40 -9.25 24.82
C GLY A 151 6.34 -7.94 25.62
N PRO A 152 7.03 -7.86 26.77
CA PRO A 152 7.00 -6.73 27.70
C PRO A 152 7.60 -5.41 27.18
N ARG A 153 7.19 -4.28 27.78
CA ARG A 153 7.76 -2.92 27.55
C ARG A 153 9.27 -2.87 27.84
N GLY A 154 9.97 -2.01 27.10
CA GLY A 154 11.36 -1.61 27.41
C GLY A 154 12.40 -2.27 26.51
N TYR A 155 13.49 -1.53 26.24
CA TYR A 155 14.59 -1.94 25.35
C TYR A 155 15.20 -3.29 25.77
N GLY A 156 15.25 -4.25 24.85
CA GLY A 156 15.78 -5.60 25.12
C GLY A 156 14.82 -6.57 25.83
N ASN A 157 13.62 -6.11 26.22
CA ASN A 157 12.59 -6.98 26.84
C ASN A 157 11.67 -7.65 25.81
N ALA A 158 11.94 -7.48 24.51
CA ALA A 158 11.12 -8.06 23.44
C ALA A 158 11.20 -9.59 23.41
N ALA A 159 10.06 -10.22 23.09
CA ALA A 159 10.08 -11.61 22.62
C ALA A 159 10.40 -11.64 21.12
N THR A 160 11.48 -12.32 20.76
CA THR A 160 11.97 -12.49 19.37
C THR A 160 11.87 -13.96 18.96
N TYR A 161 11.66 -14.24 17.68
CA TYR A 161 11.59 -15.60 17.15
C TYR A 161 12.85 -15.92 16.34
N SER A 162 13.53 -17.02 16.67
CA SER A 162 14.68 -17.51 15.92
C SER A 162 14.24 -18.48 14.83
N PRO A 163 14.38 -18.15 13.53
CA PRO A 163 14.08 -19.08 12.44
C PRO A 163 15.11 -20.21 12.30
N ILE A 164 16.22 -20.17 13.05
CA ILE A 164 17.29 -21.19 13.02
C ILE A 164 17.00 -22.29 14.04
N THR A 165 16.57 -21.93 15.25
CA THR A 165 16.20 -22.90 16.31
C THR A 165 14.71 -23.24 16.32
N ASN A 166 13.87 -22.43 15.64
CA ASN A 166 12.41 -22.48 15.66
C ASN A 166 11.77 -22.23 17.03
N GLU A 167 12.41 -21.39 17.83
CA GLU A 167 12.01 -21.07 19.20
C GLU A 167 11.85 -19.55 19.38
N TRP A 168 10.96 -19.17 20.29
CA TRP A 168 10.95 -17.81 20.84
C TRP A 168 12.03 -17.68 21.91
N SER A 169 12.52 -16.46 22.11
CA SER A 169 13.43 -16.10 23.19
C SER A 169 13.14 -14.69 23.70
N ILE A 170 13.51 -14.41 24.94
CA ILE A 170 13.54 -13.04 25.51
C ILE A 170 14.98 -12.80 26.00
N PRO A 171 15.67 -11.72 25.58
CA PRO A 171 17.04 -11.42 26.01
C PRO A 171 17.18 -11.19 27.52
N ASN A 172 16.18 -10.55 28.13
CA ASN A 172 16.14 -10.23 29.55
C ASN A 172 15.56 -11.41 30.38
N PRO A 173 16.35 -12.03 31.28
CA PRO A 173 15.93 -13.19 32.08
C PRO A 173 14.90 -12.86 33.18
N ALA A 174 14.58 -11.58 33.42
CA ALA A 174 13.49 -11.18 34.31
C ALA A 174 12.10 -11.56 33.75
N TYR A 175 12.01 -11.82 32.44
CA TYR A 175 10.78 -12.21 31.75
C TYR A 175 10.94 -13.62 31.17
N HIS A 176 9.82 -14.34 31.05
CA HIS A 176 9.79 -15.73 30.60
C HIS A 176 8.70 -15.92 29.55
N LEU A 177 8.84 -16.98 28.77
CA LEU A 177 7.85 -17.41 27.78
C LEU A 177 6.88 -18.39 28.43
N THR A 178 5.60 -18.28 28.07
CA THR A 178 4.56 -19.20 28.51
C THR A 178 4.35 -20.27 27.45
N ASN A 179 4.66 -21.52 27.80
CA ASN A 179 4.64 -22.67 26.88
C ASN A 179 5.49 -22.47 25.61
N GLY A 180 6.62 -21.78 25.71
CA GLY A 180 7.52 -21.50 24.58
C GLY A 180 7.04 -20.40 23.62
N MET A 181 5.99 -19.66 23.99
CA MET A 181 5.43 -18.53 23.24
C MET A 181 5.43 -17.25 24.10
N PRO A 182 5.37 -16.04 23.49
CA PRO A 182 5.19 -14.79 24.25
C PRO A 182 3.87 -14.82 25.03
N ASP A 183 3.84 -14.28 26.25
CA ASP A 183 2.64 -14.35 27.08
C ASP A 183 1.56 -13.40 26.54
N SER A 184 0.30 -13.86 26.54
CA SER A 184 -0.85 -13.02 26.19
C SER A 184 -1.11 -11.87 27.20
N THR A 185 -0.60 -12.00 28.42
CA THR A 185 -0.70 -11.01 29.50
C THR A 185 0.43 -9.99 29.48
N ASP A 186 1.48 -10.19 28.66
CA ASP A 186 2.56 -9.21 28.51
C ASP A 186 2.03 -7.88 27.98
N ILE A 187 2.34 -6.78 28.67
CA ILE A 187 1.90 -5.43 28.32
C ILE A 187 3.04 -4.52 27.89
N GLY A 188 2.69 -3.56 27.03
CA GLY A 188 3.56 -2.44 26.66
C GLY A 188 4.29 -2.57 25.33
N ARG A 189 4.05 -3.65 24.57
CA ARG A 189 4.33 -3.70 23.12
C ARG A 189 3.04 -3.84 22.31
N LEU A 190 3.18 -3.46 21.04
CA LEU A 190 2.05 -3.08 20.19
C LEU A 190 1.08 -4.23 19.88
N TRP A 191 1.54 -5.48 19.84
CA TRP A 191 0.71 -6.65 19.55
C TRP A 191 -0.40 -6.83 20.60
N ASN A 192 -0.01 -7.08 21.85
CA ASN A 192 -0.95 -7.29 22.96
C ASN A 192 -1.69 -6.00 23.37
N GLN A 193 -1.06 -4.82 23.22
CA GLN A 193 -1.71 -3.53 23.51
C GLN A 193 -2.89 -3.21 22.58
N GLY A 194 -3.00 -3.88 21.44
CA GLY A 194 -4.21 -3.83 20.62
C GLY A 194 -4.03 -4.19 19.14
N LEU A 195 -2.81 -4.27 18.61
CA LEU A 195 -2.61 -4.56 17.17
C LEU A 195 -3.06 -5.97 16.78
N ALA A 196 -2.97 -6.95 17.68
CA ALA A 196 -3.54 -8.28 17.45
C ALA A 196 -5.07 -8.19 17.25
N TYR A 197 -5.77 -7.55 18.19
CA TYR A 197 -7.23 -7.43 18.18
C TYR A 197 -7.74 -6.53 17.04
N PHE A 198 -7.32 -5.27 17.01
CA PHE A 198 -7.74 -4.31 16.00
C PHE A 198 -7.22 -4.64 14.61
N GLY A 199 -6.00 -5.19 14.50
CA GLY A 199 -5.45 -5.64 13.23
C GLY A 199 -6.23 -6.79 12.63
N TRP A 200 -6.63 -7.78 13.42
CA TRP A 200 -7.47 -8.89 12.93
C TRP A 200 -8.87 -8.45 12.53
N LEU A 201 -9.51 -7.55 13.30
CA LEU A 201 -10.80 -6.96 12.88
C LEU A 201 -10.65 -6.09 11.62
N PHE A 202 -9.56 -5.33 11.51
CA PHE A 202 -9.26 -4.51 10.33
C PHE A 202 -8.92 -5.35 9.10
N TYR A 203 -8.37 -6.56 9.28
CA TYR A 203 -8.30 -7.58 8.24
C TYR A 203 -9.70 -8.01 7.78
N LEU A 204 -10.59 -8.37 8.71
CA LEU A 204 -11.98 -8.70 8.36
C LEU A 204 -12.72 -7.56 7.62
N SER A 205 -12.46 -6.30 7.98
CA SER A 205 -13.12 -5.16 7.33
C SER A 205 -12.83 -5.08 5.83
N LYS A 206 -11.68 -5.58 5.35
CA LYS A 206 -11.36 -5.59 3.90
C LYS A 206 -12.27 -6.50 3.09
N PHE A 207 -12.80 -7.57 3.69
CA PHE A 207 -13.84 -8.39 3.06
C PHE A 207 -15.19 -7.69 3.06
N TYR A 208 -15.54 -6.98 4.13
CA TYR A 208 -16.79 -6.21 4.20
C TYR A 208 -16.80 -5.00 3.25
N GLU A 209 -15.67 -4.33 3.05
CA GLU A 209 -15.49 -3.20 2.12
C GLU A 209 -15.80 -3.58 0.65
N VAL A 210 -15.84 -4.87 0.29
CA VAL A 210 -16.34 -5.36 -1.02
C VAL A 210 -17.77 -4.88 -1.29
N VAL A 211 -18.58 -4.65 -0.26
CA VAL A 211 -19.96 -4.16 -0.39
C VAL A 211 -20.02 -2.79 -1.09
N ASP A 212 -18.98 -1.94 -1.00
CA ASP A 212 -18.89 -0.71 -1.81
C ASP A 212 -18.92 -1.00 -3.32
N THR A 213 -18.23 -2.07 -3.72
CA THR A 213 -18.22 -2.53 -5.12
C THR A 213 -19.59 -3.07 -5.52
N VAL A 214 -20.25 -3.84 -4.64
CA VAL A 214 -21.61 -4.36 -4.85
C VAL A 214 -22.60 -3.22 -5.03
N ILE A 215 -22.54 -2.17 -4.20
CA ILE A 215 -23.39 -0.98 -4.28
C ILE A 215 -23.19 -0.26 -5.63
N ILE A 216 -21.96 -0.13 -6.12
CA ILE A 216 -21.64 0.50 -7.40
C ILE A 216 -22.24 -0.30 -8.57
N LEU A 217 -22.04 -1.62 -8.57
CA LEU A 217 -22.57 -2.52 -9.59
C LEU A 217 -24.11 -2.57 -9.57
N ALA A 218 -24.74 -2.59 -8.39
CA ALA A 218 -26.20 -2.55 -8.21
C ALA A 218 -26.82 -1.23 -8.69
N LYS A 219 -26.08 -0.11 -8.61
CA LYS A 219 -26.48 1.18 -9.19
C LYS A 219 -26.26 1.26 -10.70
N GLY A 220 -25.99 0.12 -11.36
CA GLY A 220 -25.76 0.00 -12.80
C GLY A 220 -24.42 0.55 -13.26
N LYS A 221 -23.54 1.01 -12.35
CA LYS A 221 -22.26 1.62 -12.70
C LYS A 221 -21.21 0.55 -12.95
N LYS A 222 -20.18 0.92 -13.74
CA LYS A 222 -18.97 0.11 -13.89
C LYS A 222 -18.12 0.19 -12.63
N SER A 223 -17.77 -0.95 -12.02
CA SER A 223 -16.69 -0.99 -11.04
C SER A 223 -15.35 -0.81 -11.77
N SER A 224 -14.52 0.11 -11.28
CA SER A 224 -13.23 0.42 -11.90
C SER A 224 -12.19 -0.65 -11.59
N THR A 225 -11.24 -0.86 -12.50
CA THR A 225 -10.07 -1.73 -12.25
C THR A 225 -9.27 -1.28 -11.04
N LEU A 226 -9.19 0.03 -10.80
CA LEU A 226 -8.58 0.63 -9.60
C LEU A 226 -9.23 0.11 -8.31
N GLN A 227 -10.56 0.12 -8.25
CA GLN A 227 -11.31 -0.35 -7.09
C GLN A 227 -11.16 -1.87 -6.89
N THR A 228 -11.28 -2.65 -7.97
CA THR A 228 -11.14 -4.11 -7.90
C THR A 228 -9.73 -4.52 -7.46
N TYR A 229 -8.70 -3.92 -8.06
CA TYR A 229 -7.30 -4.13 -7.68
C TYR A 229 -7.05 -3.70 -6.23
N HIS A 230 -7.60 -2.55 -5.81
CA HIS A 230 -7.44 -2.06 -4.44
C HIS A 230 -7.99 -3.03 -3.41
N HIS A 231 -9.29 -3.39 -3.45
CA HIS A 231 -9.88 -4.26 -2.43
C HIS A 231 -9.25 -5.67 -2.44
N ALA A 232 -9.00 -6.26 -3.61
CA ALA A 232 -8.39 -7.59 -3.70
C ALA A 232 -6.97 -7.62 -3.12
N GLY A 233 -6.11 -6.67 -3.49
CA GLY A 233 -4.75 -6.60 -2.95
C GLY A 233 -4.72 -6.17 -1.47
N ALA A 234 -5.68 -5.36 -1.01
CA ALA A 234 -5.78 -4.99 0.40
C ALA A 234 -6.07 -6.21 1.30
N MET A 235 -6.90 -7.16 0.85
CA MET A 235 -7.12 -8.44 1.57
C MET A 235 -5.80 -9.22 1.73
N MET A 236 -5.02 -9.35 0.65
CA MET A 236 -3.75 -10.10 0.64
C MET A 236 -2.66 -9.43 1.49
N CYS A 237 -2.48 -8.12 1.37
CA CYS A 237 -1.50 -7.36 2.14
C CYS A 237 -1.84 -7.36 3.64
N MET A 238 -3.14 -7.25 3.97
CA MET A 238 -3.59 -7.23 5.36
C MET A 238 -3.53 -8.62 5.99
N TRP A 239 -3.85 -9.68 5.23
CA TRP A 239 -3.60 -11.07 5.64
C TRP A 239 -2.12 -11.30 5.97
N ALA A 240 -1.20 -11.00 5.06
CA ALA A 240 0.23 -11.26 5.26
C ALA A 240 0.79 -10.51 6.47
N GLY A 241 0.37 -9.24 6.65
CA GLY A 241 0.81 -8.43 7.78
C GLY A 241 0.41 -8.99 9.14
N ILE A 242 -0.81 -9.53 9.29
CA ILE A 242 -1.27 -10.15 10.54
C ILE A 242 -0.74 -11.58 10.67
N ARG A 243 -0.83 -12.41 9.62
CA ARG A 243 -0.39 -13.81 9.62
C ARG A 243 1.08 -13.96 10.02
N TYR A 244 1.94 -13.07 9.53
CA TYR A 244 3.37 -13.08 9.86
C TYR A 244 3.77 -12.09 10.96
N MET A 245 2.80 -11.43 11.61
CA MET A 245 3.05 -10.48 12.70
C MET A 245 4.09 -9.42 12.29
N ALA A 246 3.92 -8.87 11.08
CA ALA A 246 4.88 -7.94 10.47
C ALA A 246 4.73 -6.54 11.09
N PRO A 247 5.72 -6.02 11.82
CA PRO A 247 5.61 -4.78 12.57
C PRO A 247 4.98 -3.59 11.83
N PRO A 248 5.36 -3.23 10.59
CA PRO A 248 4.76 -2.07 9.90
C PRO A 248 3.26 -2.20 9.57
N ILE A 249 2.60 -3.34 9.85
CA ILE A 249 1.14 -3.47 9.68
C ILE A 249 0.35 -2.49 10.56
N TRP A 250 0.92 -1.98 11.67
CA TRP A 250 0.31 -0.91 12.46
C TRP A 250 0.09 0.37 11.66
N ILE A 251 0.97 0.68 10.70
CA ILE A 251 0.87 1.87 9.84
C ILE A 251 -0.41 1.79 9.02
N PHE A 252 -0.68 0.60 8.49
CA PHE A 252 -1.90 0.32 7.75
C PHE A 252 -3.12 0.40 8.66
N CYS A 253 -3.11 -0.26 9.82
CA CYS A 253 -4.24 -0.26 10.75
C CYS A 253 -4.57 1.13 11.30
N LEU A 254 -3.57 1.93 11.69
CA LEU A 254 -3.75 3.25 12.30
C LEU A 254 -4.06 4.34 11.27
N VAL A 255 -3.24 4.49 10.24
CA VAL A 255 -3.35 5.65 9.33
C VAL A 255 -4.49 5.43 8.32
N ASN A 256 -4.69 4.20 7.84
CA ASN A 256 -5.80 3.93 6.92
C ASN A 256 -7.16 4.02 7.61
N SER A 257 -7.30 3.58 8.87
CA SER A 257 -8.57 3.71 9.60
C SER A 257 -8.93 5.18 9.85
N ALA A 258 -7.97 6.05 10.16
CA ALA A 258 -8.20 7.51 10.23
C ALA A 258 -8.74 8.08 8.90
N ILE A 259 -8.11 7.72 7.78
CA ILE A 259 -8.50 8.21 6.45
C ILE A 259 -9.82 7.58 5.97
N HIS A 260 -10.09 6.31 6.29
CA HIS A 260 -11.36 5.65 6.01
C HIS A 260 -12.49 6.27 6.83
N ALA A 261 -12.29 6.61 8.10
CA ALA A 261 -13.27 7.34 8.91
C ALA A 261 -13.69 8.67 8.25
N MET A 262 -12.72 9.47 7.80
CA MET A 262 -12.98 10.72 7.09
C MET A 262 -13.65 10.49 5.72
N MET A 263 -13.23 9.46 4.98
CA MET A 263 -13.73 9.15 3.64
C MET A 263 -15.18 8.62 3.66
N TYR A 264 -15.51 7.69 4.56
CA TYR A 264 -16.89 7.21 4.74
C TYR A 264 -17.81 8.25 5.38
N THR A 265 -17.29 9.14 6.22
CA THR A 265 -18.03 10.34 6.67
C THR A 265 -18.38 11.23 5.47
N TYR A 266 -17.43 11.49 4.57
CA TYR A 266 -17.67 12.25 3.34
C TYR A 266 -18.71 11.57 2.42
N TYR A 267 -18.68 10.25 2.27
CA TYR A 267 -19.70 9.51 1.51
C TYR A 267 -21.07 9.53 2.19
N THR A 268 -21.14 9.45 3.53
CA THR A 268 -22.38 9.61 4.29
C THR A 268 -23.02 10.98 4.04
N ILE A 269 -22.26 12.07 4.21
CA ILE A 269 -22.70 13.45 3.97
C ILE A 269 -23.18 13.62 2.51
N THR A 270 -22.46 13.03 1.56
CA THR A 270 -22.83 13.04 0.13
C THR A 270 -24.11 12.23 -0.15
N ALA A 271 -24.33 11.11 0.54
CA ALA A 271 -25.54 10.29 0.43
C ALA A 271 -26.78 11.01 0.99
N LEU A 272 -26.61 11.82 2.04
CA LEU A 272 -27.60 12.75 2.59
C LEU A 272 -27.84 13.99 1.70
N ARG A 273 -27.19 14.08 0.52
CA ARG A 273 -27.26 15.20 -0.45
C ARG A 273 -26.75 16.55 0.08
N ILE A 274 -26.02 16.55 1.19
CA ILE A 274 -25.38 17.77 1.71
C ILE A 274 -24.19 18.12 0.80
N ARG A 275 -24.12 19.39 0.39
CA ARG A 275 -23.14 19.85 -0.61
C ARG A 275 -21.77 20.11 0.03
N VAL A 276 -20.85 19.16 -0.11
CA VAL A 276 -19.48 19.30 0.40
C VAL A 276 -18.63 20.23 -0.51
N PRO A 277 -17.89 21.20 0.05
CA PRO A 277 -16.94 22.03 -0.69
C PRO A 277 -15.83 21.24 -1.41
N ASN A 278 -15.47 21.69 -2.62
CA ASN A 278 -14.37 21.11 -3.41
C ASN A 278 -13.01 21.05 -2.69
N PRO A 279 -12.61 22.01 -1.82
CA PRO A 279 -11.36 21.91 -1.07
C PRO A 279 -11.29 20.69 -0.14
N ILE A 280 -12.38 20.35 0.57
CA ILE A 280 -12.45 19.17 1.45
C ILE A 280 -12.26 17.90 0.62
N LYS A 281 -12.97 17.79 -0.51
CA LYS A 281 -12.81 16.68 -1.45
C LYS A 281 -11.38 16.56 -2.00
N ARG A 282 -10.70 17.69 -2.28
CA ARG A 282 -9.29 17.68 -2.71
C ARG A 282 -8.36 17.22 -1.58
N SER A 283 -8.58 17.73 -0.36
CA SER A 283 -7.81 17.37 0.83
C SER A 283 -7.88 15.87 1.13
N LEU A 284 -9.06 15.25 1.07
CA LEU A 284 -9.22 13.80 1.22
C LEU A 284 -8.36 13.01 0.23
N THR A 285 -8.41 13.35 -1.07
CA THR A 285 -7.57 12.69 -2.09
C THR A 285 -6.07 12.94 -1.86
N THR A 286 -5.69 14.14 -1.42
CA THR A 286 -4.29 14.44 -1.04
C THR A 286 -3.85 13.55 0.12
N MET A 287 -4.63 13.45 1.20
CA MET A 287 -4.31 12.62 2.36
C MET A 287 -4.19 11.13 2.00
N GLN A 288 -5.02 10.61 1.09
CA GLN A 288 -4.90 9.25 0.57
C GLN A 288 -3.56 9.04 -0.18
N ILE A 289 -3.15 9.99 -1.03
CA ILE A 289 -1.87 9.90 -1.74
C ILE A 289 -0.69 10.01 -0.77
N THR A 290 -0.76 10.93 0.20
CA THR A 290 0.22 11.07 1.28
C THR A 290 0.34 9.77 2.08
N GLN A 291 -0.77 9.13 2.45
CA GLN A 291 -0.79 7.84 3.13
C GLN A 291 -0.01 6.78 2.33
N PHE A 292 -0.26 6.66 1.02
CA PHE A 292 0.44 5.66 0.21
C PHE A 292 1.92 5.98 0.06
N VAL A 293 2.31 7.23 -0.24
CA VAL A 293 3.72 7.60 -0.40
C VAL A 293 4.49 7.42 0.91
N PHE A 294 4.06 8.07 2.01
CA PHE A 294 4.79 8.03 3.28
C PHE A 294 4.67 6.67 3.95
N GLY A 295 3.49 6.04 3.92
CA GLY A 295 3.28 4.70 4.52
C GLY A 295 4.10 3.61 3.84
N THR A 296 4.18 3.61 2.49
CA THR A 296 4.98 2.60 1.77
C THR A 296 6.48 2.77 2.04
N ASN A 297 6.99 4.00 2.02
CA ASN A 297 8.39 4.27 2.33
C ASN A 297 8.74 3.94 3.79
N MET A 298 7.85 4.28 4.72
CA MET A 298 8.04 3.96 6.14
C MET A 298 7.97 2.45 6.40
N ALA A 299 7.07 1.71 5.74
CA ALA A 299 7.04 0.25 5.84
C ALA A 299 8.28 -0.40 5.22
N ALA A 300 8.74 0.07 4.06
CA ALA A 300 9.95 -0.42 3.41
C ALA A 300 11.20 -0.20 4.29
N ALA A 301 11.28 0.91 5.03
CA ALA A 301 12.42 1.22 5.90
C ALA A 301 12.70 0.13 6.96
N TYR A 302 11.69 -0.62 7.42
CA TYR A 302 11.88 -1.73 8.38
C TYR A 302 12.80 -2.84 7.84
N LEU A 303 12.93 -3.00 6.51
CA LEU A 303 13.87 -3.96 5.93
C LEU A 303 15.34 -3.50 6.01
N PHE A 304 15.58 -2.20 6.19
CA PHE A 304 16.92 -1.60 6.16
C PHE A 304 17.43 -1.19 7.54
N VAL A 305 16.62 -1.36 8.59
CA VAL A 305 16.99 -1.04 9.98
C VAL A 305 17.54 -2.26 10.70
N HIS A 306 18.69 -2.08 11.31
CA HIS A 306 19.34 -2.99 12.24
C HIS A 306 19.64 -2.23 13.53
N TYR A 307 19.74 -2.92 14.66
CA TYR A 307 20.12 -2.29 15.92
C TYR A 307 20.70 -3.31 16.90
N THR A 308 21.44 -2.84 17.91
CA THR A 308 21.92 -3.68 19.02
C THR A 308 20.79 -4.06 19.97
N ILE A 309 20.82 -5.27 20.52
CA ILE A 309 20.03 -5.69 21.68
C ILE A 309 21.01 -6.06 22.83
N PRO A 310 20.72 -5.67 24.08
CA PRO A 310 21.54 -6.02 25.24
C PRO A 310 21.19 -7.41 25.77
N TYR A 311 22.23 -8.21 26.04
CA TYR A 311 22.14 -9.53 26.68
C TYR A 311 23.00 -9.53 27.96
N PRO A 312 22.49 -9.99 29.11
CA PRO A 312 23.32 -10.17 30.30
C PRO A 312 24.50 -11.11 30.03
N SER A 313 25.67 -10.77 30.59
CA SER A 313 26.89 -11.58 30.46
C SER A 313 26.68 -12.98 31.02
N GLY A 314 26.86 -14.01 30.19
CA GLY A 314 26.59 -15.40 30.56
C GLY A 314 25.13 -15.86 30.39
N SER A 315 24.24 -15.05 29.80
CA SER A 315 22.87 -15.47 29.46
C SER A 315 22.87 -16.63 28.44
N PRO A 316 22.07 -17.70 28.64
CA PRO A 316 22.00 -18.81 27.69
C PRO A 316 21.47 -18.38 26.30
N ALA A 317 20.70 -17.30 26.22
CA ALA A 317 20.23 -16.76 24.94
C ALA A 317 21.39 -16.35 24.01
N LEU A 318 22.47 -15.80 24.57
CA LEU A 318 23.67 -15.40 23.82
C LEU A 318 24.45 -16.62 23.26
N SER A 319 24.46 -17.74 24.00
CA SER A 319 25.04 -19.00 23.50
C SER A 319 24.26 -19.62 22.35
N HIS A 320 22.92 -19.52 22.34
CA HIS A 320 22.11 -20.01 21.22
C HIS A 320 22.33 -19.18 19.94
N LEU A 321 22.45 -17.85 20.06
CA LEU A 321 22.69 -16.98 18.91
C LEU A 321 24.10 -17.15 18.31
N THR A 322 25.13 -17.26 19.15
CA THR A 322 26.49 -17.55 18.68
C THR A 322 26.62 -18.93 18.02
N GLN A 323 25.94 -19.95 18.55
CA GLN A 323 25.91 -21.29 17.94
C GLN A 323 25.09 -21.34 16.64
N ALA A 324 23.98 -20.60 16.58
CA ALA A 324 23.18 -20.42 15.37
C ALA A 324 23.96 -19.69 14.26
N ALA A 325 24.67 -18.61 14.59
CA ALA A 325 25.53 -17.88 13.66
C ALA A 325 26.68 -18.76 13.11
N ALA A 326 27.30 -19.60 13.96
CA ALA A 326 28.29 -20.58 13.54
C ALA A 326 27.70 -21.63 12.58
N SER A 327 26.47 -22.10 12.82
CA SER A 327 25.78 -23.05 11.93
C SER A 327 25.36 -22.42 10.58
N ALA A 328 24.94 -21.14 10.58
CA ALA A 328 24.62 -20.42 9.36
C ALA A 328 25.87 -20.17 8.49
N ALA A 329 27.02 -19.90 9.12
CA ALA A 329 28.31 -19.81 8.46
C ALA A 329 28.84 -21.16 7.92
N ALA A 330 28.26 -22.29 8.35
CA ALA A 330 28.63 -23.65 7.92
C ALA A 330 27.79 -24.19 6.73
N SER A 331 26.92 -23.38 6.13
CA SER A 331 26.17 -23.78 4.93
C SER A 331 27.09 -23.91 3.70
N PRO A 332 27.14 -25.06 3.01
CA PRO A 332 28.06 -25.29 1.89
C PRO A 332 27.50 -24.73 0.57
N VAL A 333 27.45 -23.40 0.44
CA VAL A 333 27.15 -22.71 -0.82
C VAL A 333 28.24 -21.67 -1.09
N GLU A 334 28.96 -21.84 -2.20
CA GLU A 334 30.05 -20.99 -2.71
C GLU A 334 31.33 -20.88 -1.85
N ALA A 335 31.85 -22.05 -1.44
CA ALA A 335 33.27 -22.19 -1.16
C ALA A 335 34.11 -22.06 -2.47
N GLY A 336 34.37 -20.83 -2.94
CA GLY A 336 35.35 -20.62 -4.02
C GLY A 336 35.25 -19.35 -4.87
N MET A 337 35.53 -18.17 -4.30
CA MET A 337 36.26 -17.05 -4.97
C MET A 337 36.33 -15.76 -4.13
N VAL A 338 35.38 -15.55 -3.21
CA VAL A 338 35.25 -14.27 -2.46
C VAL A 338 36.41 -13.96 -1.49
N PRO A 339 37.00 -14.92 -0.72
CA PRO A 339 38.07 -14.61 0.23
C PRO A 339 39.38 -14.14 -0.42
N TRP A 340 39.73 -14.70 -1.59
CA TRP A 340 40.95 -14.35 -2.31
C TRP A 340 40.89 -12.94 -2.92
N LEU A 341 39.77 -12.59 -3.55
CA LEU A 341 39.56 -11.27 -4.15
C LEU A 341 39.68 -10.12 -3.13
N LYS A 342 39.11 -10.29 -1.93
CA LYS A 342 39.30 -9.32 -0.83
C LYS A 342 40.76 -9.21 -0.41
N LYS A 343 41.47 -10.34 -0.28
CA LYS A 343 42.89 -10.37 0.13
C LYS A 343 43.80 -9.69 -0.91
N LEU A 344 43.45 -9.76 -2.19
CA LEU A 344 44.17 -9.11 -3.28
C LEU A 344 43.89 -7.59 -3.34
N ALA A 345 42.65 -7.18 -3.10
CA ALA A 345 42.27 -5.76 -3.03
C ALA A 345 42.99 -5.02 -1.88
N PHE A 346 43.11 -5.63 -0.69
CA PHE A 346 43.87 -5.03 0.42
C PHE A 346 45.38 -4.98 0.16
N ARG A 347 45.93 -5.94 -0.59
CA ARG A 347 47.36 -5.97 -0.94
C ARG A 347 47.72 -4.93 -2.00
N ALA A 348 46.83 -4.70 -2.98
CA ALA A 348 46.98 -3.64 -3.98
C ALA A 348 46.90 -2.21 -3.39
N ALA A 349 46.35 -2.06 -2.19
CA ALA A 349 46.25 -0.78 -1.48
C ALA A 349 47.46 -0.46 -0.56
N GLY A 350 48.52 -1.28 -0.57
CA GLY A 350 49.76 -1.01 0.17
C GLY A 350 49.71 -1.19 1.70
N ALA A 351 48.63 -1.77 2.24
CA ALA A 351 48.42 -1.97 3.68
C ALA A 351 48.96 -3.33 4.17
N GLU A 352 50.26 -3.59 4.03
CA GLU A 352 50.83 -4.92 4.29
C GLU A 352 50.73 -5.37 5.76
N GLY A 353 50.58 -4.46 6.72
CA GLY A 353 50.44 -4.78 8.16
C GLY A 353 49.05 -5.25 8.63
N LEU A 354 48.02 -5.23 7.78
CA LEU A 354 46.63 -5.59 8.16
C LEU A 354 46.14 -6.93 7.58
N ALA A 355 46.93 -7.58 6.71
CA ALA A 355 46.54 -8.82 6.05
C ALA A 355 46.75 -10.10 6.88
N GLU A 356 47.40 -9.99 8.05
CA GLU A 356 47.82 -11.13 8.88
C GLU A 356 46.88 -11.40 10.09
N ASN A 357 46.10 -10.40 10.52
CA ASN A 357 45.10 -10.54 11.60
C ASN A 357 43.68 -10.87 11.10
N VAL A 358 43.56 -11.84 10.19
CA VAL A 358 42.26 -12.47 9.85
C VAL A 358 42.17 -13.81 10.58
N GLY A 359 41.95 -13.75 11.89
CA GLY A 359 41.92 -14.93 12.75
C GLY A 359 41.87 -14.67 14.26
N THR A 360 42.05 -13.42 14.70
CA THR A 360 42.02 -13.03 16.12
C THR A 360 40.72 -12.33 16.47
N THR A 361 40.07 -12.82 17.53
CA THR A 361 38.90 -12.21 18.17
C THR A 361 39.13 -10.73 18.44
N GLY A 362 38.30 -9.87 17.84
CA GLY A 362 38.35 -8.44 18.09
C GLY A 362 38.23 -8.15 19.58
N THR A 363 39.20 -7.40 20.11
CA THR A 363 39.24 -6.92 21.49
C THR A 363 37.88 -6.38 21.92
N ALA A 364 37.30 -6.99 22.96
CA ALA A 364 36.07 -6.52 23.57
C ALA A 364 36.23 -5.05 24.01
N PRO A 365 35.30 -4.15 23.66
CA PRO A 365 35.29 -2.82 24.26
C PRO A 365 34.94 -2.95 25.74
N ILE A 366 35.80 -2.36 26.57
CA ILE A 366 35.63 -1.98 27.99
C ILE A 366 34.30 -2.48 28.62
N GLN A 367 34.40 -3.59 29.35
CA GLN A 367 33.27 -4.22 30.05
C GLN A 367 32.96 -3.48 31.38
N GLU A 368 32.46 -2.24 31.28
CA GLU A 368 31.96 -1.46 32.42
C GLU A 368 30.48 -1.71 32.73
N SER A 369 29.75 -2.37 31.83
CA SER A 369 28.37 -2.82 32.05
C SER A 369 28.29 -4.34 31.93
N GLY A 370 27.41 -4.97 32.70
CA GLY A 370 27.23 -6.42 32.73
C GLY A 370 26.59 -7.02 31.46
N TYR A 371 26.54 -6.28 30.35
CA TYR A 371 25.80 -6.61 29.14
C TYR A 371 26.71 -6.72 27.90
N SER A 372 26.40 -7.68 27.04
CA SER A 372 26.90 -7.77 25.66
C SER A 372 25.86 -7.21 24.70
N HIS A 373 26.26 -6.59 23.60
CA HIS A 373 25.36 -6.01 22.61
C HIS A 373 25.45 -6.78 21.29
N GLU A 374 24.34 -7.36 20.84
CA GLU A 374 24.27 -8.10 19.58
C GLU A 374 23.46 -7.35 18.53
N MET A 375 24.01 -7.19 17.32
CA MET A 375 23.35 -6.53 16.19
C MET A 375 22.31 -7.43 15.54
N VAL A 376 21.03 -7.08 15.68
CA VAL A 376 19.89 -7.78 15.05
C VAL A 376 19.28 -6.99 13.90
N THR A 377 18.55 -7.68 13.03
CA THR A 377 17.63 -7.06 12.05
C THR A 377 16.32 -6.62 12.74
N CYS A 378 15.68 -5.59 12.20
CA CYS A 378 14.34 -5.19 12.62
C CYS A 378 13.33 -6.33 12.40
N MET A 379 13.39 -7.01 11.24
CA MET A 379 12.60 -8.22 10.92
C MET A 379 13.36 -9.49 11.32
N ASP A 380 12.66 -10.45 11.91
CA ASP A 380 13.22 -11.74 12.36
C ASP A 380 12.98 -12.88 11.35
N THR A 381 11.94 -12.78 10.52
CA THR A 381 11.50 -13.89 9.65
C THR A 381 11.29 -13.50 8.19
N THR A 382 11.41 -14.51 7.32
CA THR A 382 11.06 -14.40 5.88
C THR A 382 9.60 -14.04 5.67
N GLY A 383 8.70 -14.50 6.55
CA GLY A 383 7.29 -14.12 6.54
C GLY A 383 7.05 -12.62 6.77
N GLN A 384 7.72 -12.03 7.77
CA GLN A 384 7.64 -10.59 8.03
C GLN A 384 8.18 -9.77 6.85
N ALA A 385 9.32 -10.17 6.30
CA ALA A 385 9.90 -9.53 5.12
C ALA A 385 9.00 -9.66 3.89
N PHE A 386 8.44 -10.85 3.64
CA PHE A 386 7.47 -11.09 2.57
C PHE A 386 6.23 -10.20 2.70
N ALA A 387 5.69 -10.01 3.91
CA ALA A 387 4.55 -9.13 4.13
C ALA A 387 4.85 -7.66 3.75
N ILE A 388 6.08 -7.18 4.02
CA ILE A 388 6.53 -5.85 3.58
C ILE A 388 6.66 -5.80 2.05
N TRP A 389 7.35 -6.77 1.44
CA TRP A 389 7.52 -6.81 -0.02
C TRP A 389 6.19 -6.85 -0.76
N LEU A 390 5.26 -7.73 -0.32
CA LEU A 390 3.91 -7.81 -0.87
C LEU A 390 3.19 -6.45 -0.80
N ASN A 391 3.27 -5.77 0.36
CA ASN A 391 2.66 -4.46 0.58
C ASN A 391 3.26 -3.38 -0.35
N VAL A 392 4.59 -3.30 -0.43
CA VAL A 392 5.33 -2.34 -1.27
C VAL A 392 5.04 -2.57 -2.76
N SER A 393 5.16 -3.81 -3.24
CA SER A 393 4.89 -4.17 -4.64
C SER A 393 3.43 -3.92 -5.03
N TYR A 394 2.47 -4.11 -4.12
CA TYR A 394 1.06 -3.80 -4.34
C TYR A 394 0.79 -2.27 -4.37
N LEU A 395 1.36 -1.51 -3.43
CA LEU A 395 1.11 -0.08 -3.27
C LEU A 395 1.81 0.79 -4.33
N LEU A 396 2.95 0.38 -4.89
CA LEU A 396 3.64 1.13 -5.95
C LEU A 396 2.73 1.48 -7.16
N PRO A 397 2.13 0.51 -7.88
CA PRO A 397 1.23 0.82 -9.01
C PRO A 397 -0.06 1.53 -8.54
N LEU A 398 -0.54 1.26 -7.32
CA LEU A 398 -1.71 1.95 -6.76
C LEU A 398 -1.43 3.45 -6.57
N THR A 399 -0.27 3.77 -5.99
CA THR A 399 0.21 5.15 -5.76
C THR A 399 0.32 5.91 -7.08
N TYR A 400 0.91 5.27 -8.11
CA TYR A 400 0.98 5.85 -9.46
C TYR A 400 -0.42 6.14 -10.04
N LEU A 401 -1.37 5.21 -9.93
CA LEU A 401 -2.73 5.39 -10.44
C LEU A 401 -3.47 6.53 -9.72
N PHE A 402 -3.35 6.64 -8.40
CA PHE A 402 -3.95 7.74 -7.62
C PHE A 402 -3.30 9.09 -7.91
N ALA A 403 -1.96 9.15 -7.98
CA ALA A 403 -1.24 10.38 -8.35
C ALA A 403 -1.64 10.85 -9.76
N ARG A 404 -1.69 9.96 -10.75
CA ARG A 404 -2.14 10.25 -12.12
C ARG A 404 -3.59 10.76 -12.14
N PHE A 405 -4.49 10.15 -11.36
CA PHE A 405 -5.87 10.61 -11.21
C PHE A 405 -5.93 12.03 -10.62
N PHE A 406 -5.13 12.33 -9.58
CA PHE A 406 -5.11 13.64 -8.94
C PHE A 406 -4.59 14.74 -9.88
N VAL A 407 -3.46 14.51 -10.57
CA VAL A 407 -2.90 15.46 -11.55
C VAL A 407 -3.95 15.79 -12.62
N ARG A 408 -4.60 14.77 -13.20
CA ARG A 408 -5.63 14.94 -14.23
C ARG A 408 -6.89 15.64 -13.71
N SER A 409 -7.27 15.41 -12.45
CA SER A 409 -8.51 15.94 -11.86
C SER A 409 -8.39 17.35 -11.27
N TYR A 410 -7.20 17.74 -10.81
CA TYR A 410 -7.00 18.94 -10.00
C TYR A 410 -5.92 19.91 -10.51
N LEU A 411 -4.92 19.46 -11.27
CA LEU A 411 -3.81 20.29 -11.73
C LEU A 411 -3.94 20.67 -13.22
N ASN A 412 -4.30 19.72 -14.08
CA ASN A 412 -4.39 19.95 -15.53
C ASN A 412 -5.65 20.71 -15.99
N ARG A 413 -6.38 21.37 -15.07
CA ARG A 413 -7.59 22.12 -15.40
C ARG A 413 -7.27 23.57 -15.81
N LYS A 414 -6.57 23.71 -16.94
CA LYS A 414 -6.55 24.97 -17.70
C LYS A 414 -7.81 25.04 -18.55
N ASP A 415 -8.87 25.66 -18.00
CA ASP A 415 -9.81 26.56 -18.69
C ASP A 415 -11.09 26.81 -17.85
N PRO A 416 -11.42 28.07 -17.52
CA PRO A 416 -12.62 28.44 -16.79
C PRO A 416 -13.78 28.78 -17.74
N GLY A 417 -14.30 27.81 -18.50
CA GLY A 417 -15.31 28.09 -19.54
C GLY A 417 -16.48 27.11 -19.71
N VAL A 418 -16.38 25.85 -19.26
CA VAL A 418 -17.36 24.81 -19.62
C VAL A 418 -18.16 24.31 -18.41
N LYS A 419 -19.49 24.23 -18.57
CA LYS A 419 -20.44 23.65 -17.58
C LYS A 419 -19.99 22.25 -17.15
N GLN A 420 -20.15 21.92 -15.87
CA GLN A 420 -19.64 20.65 -15.34
C GLN A 420 -20.35 19.44 -15.95
N PRO A 421 -19.64 18.52 -16.64
CA PRO A 421 -20.15 17.18 -16.83
C PRO A 421 -20.21 16.48 -15.45
N THR A 422 -21.20 15.62 -15.25
CA THR A 422 -21.38 14.96 -13.95
C THR A 422 -20.22 14.02 -13.64
N HIS A 423 -20.01 13.76 -12.34
CA HIS A 423 -18.79 13.18 -11.76
C HIS A 423 -18.37 11.79 -12.27
N MET A 424 -19.18 11.13 -13.09
CA MET A 424 -18.93 9.79 -13.64
C MET A 424 -18.24 9.79 -15.00
N GLU A 425 -18.69 10.60 -15.96
CA GLU A 425 -18.17 10.56 -17.34
C GLU A 425 -16.70 10.96 -17.43
N ALA A 426 -16.25 11.91 -16.59
CA ALA A 426 -14.85 12.32 -16.55
C ALA A 426 -13.93 11.20 -16.04
N ALA A 427 -14.37 10.42 -15.04
CA ALA A 427 -13.65 9.28 -14.51
C ALA A 427 -13.67 8.09 -15.48
N GLU A 428 -14.81 7.84 -16.14
CA GLU A 428 -14.97 6.78 -17.13
C GLU A 428 -14.12 7.03 -18.39
N LYS A 429 -14.14 8.27 -18.92
CA LYS A 429 -13.29 8.69 -20.04
C LYS A 429 -11.81 8.59 -19.66
N ALA A 430 -11.42 9.04 -18.47
CA ALA A 430 -10.04 8.92 -18.00
C ALA A 430 -9.57 7.47 -17.82
N GLY A 431 -10.44 6.59 -17.33
CA GLY A 431 -10.17 5.15 -17.22
C GLY A 431 -10.08 4.45 -18.58
N MET A 432 -10.94 4.81 -19.54
CA MET A 432 -10.84 4.29 -20.91
C MET A 432 -9.58 4.77 -21.64
N ASP A 433 -9.16 6.03 -21.44
CA ASP A 433 -7.90 6.53 -21.99
C ASP A 433 -6.69 5.79 -21.40
N ALA A 434 -6.71 5.48 -20.10
CA ALA A 434 -5.66 4.70 -19.45
C ALA A 434 -5.61 3.25 -19.96
N LEU A 435 -6.76 2.60 -20.13
CA LEU A 435 -6.87 1.26 -20.74
C LEU A 435 -6.38 1.24 -22.20
N LYS A 436 -6.68 2.27 -23.00
CA LYS A 436 -6.14 2.42 -24.36
C LYS A 436 -4.63 2.67 -24.36
N SER A 437 -4.07 3.34 -23.36
CA SER A 437 -2.62 3.48 -23.19
C SER A 437 -1.99 2.12 -22.87
N LEU A 438 -2.47 1.44 -21.84
CA LEU A 438 -1.95 0.14 -21.42
C LEU A 438 -2.09 -0.93 -22.51
N SER A 439 -3.18 -0.92 -23.28
CA SER A 439 -3.35 -1.80 -24.45
C SER A 439 -2.36 -1.52 -25.58
N ARG A 440 -1.85 -0.29 -25.70
CA ARG A 440 -0.77 0.05 -26.66
C ARG A 440 0.59 -0.30 -26.09
N GLU A 441 0.84 -0.05 -24.80
CA GLU A 441 2.05 -0.52 -24.10
C GLU A 441 2.20 -2.04 -24.19
N ILE A 442 1.15 -2.81 -23.89
CA ILE A 442 1.17 -4.28 -23.95
C ILE A 442 1.36 -4.77 -25.40
N ARG A 443 0.70 -4.15 -26.38
CA ARG A 443 0.92 -4.50 -27.80
C ARG A 443 2.34 -4.15 -28.25
N ARG A 444 2.91 -3.06 -27.73
CA ARG A 444 4.27 -2.62 -28.04
C ARG A 444 5.31 -3.53 -27.38
N ALA A 445 5.12 -3.91 -26.13
CA ALA A 445 5.94 -4.89 -25.42
C ALA A 445 5.84 -6.29 -26.05
N ALA A 446 4.69 -6.67 -26.61
CA ALA A 446 4.56 -7.90 -27.39
C ALA A 446 5.37 -7.84 -28.70
N ILE A 447 5.37 -6.70 -29.41
CA ILE A 447 6.16 -6.49 -30.64
C ILE A 447 7.66 -6.34 -30.33
N GLU A 448 8.02 -5.71 -29.22
CA GLU A 448 9.41 -5.55 -28.76
C GLU A 448 9.96 -6.86 -28.16
N GLY A 449 9.08 -7.76 -27.66
CA GLY A 449 9.41 -9.12 -27.22
C GLY A 449 9.48 -10.16 -28.34
N GLU A 450 9.05 -9.85 -29.57
CA GLU A 450 9.13 -10.73 -30.75
C GLU A 450 10.45 -10.53 -31.54
N ASN A 451 11.39 -9.74 -31.01
CA ASN A 451 12.67 -9.37 -31.64
C ASN A 451 13.92 -9.99 -30.98
N SER A 452 13.75 -11.06 -30.20
CA SER A 452 14.84 -11.89 -29.69
C SER A 452 14.48 -13.37 -29.82
N GLU A 453 15.45 -14.18 -30.25
CA GLU A 453 15.35 -15.62 -30.55
C GLU A 453 14.48 -16.01 -31.76
N VAL A 454 15.07 -15.88 -32.95
CA VAL A 454 14.66 -16.63 -34.14
C VAL A 454 15.17 -18.08 -34.02
N THR A 455 14.26 -19.05 -33.94
CA THR A 455 14.53 -20.47 -34.23
C THR A 455 13.51 -21.00 -35.24
N THR A 456 13.91 -21.99 -36.04
CA THR A 456 13.40 -22.22 -37.41
C THR A 456 12.08 -22.99 -37.55
N ASP A 457 11.33 -23.21 -36.47
CA ASP A 457 10.10 -24.03 -36.51
C ASP A 457 8.80 -23.22 -36.74
N ASP A 458 8.86 -21.89 -36.67
CA ASP A 458 7.67 -21.01 -36.66
C ASP A 458 7.06 -20.73 -38.05
N GLU A 459 7.80 -20.99 -39.14
CA GLU A 459 7.29 -20.81 -40.52
C GLU A 459 6.22 -21.86 -40.88
N VAL A 460 6.32 -23.07 -40.32
CA VAL A 460 5.34 -24.16 -40.56
C VAL A 460 3.99 -23.83 -39.91
N LEU A 461 4.00 -23.22 -38.72
CA LEU A 461 2.77 -22.82 -38.02
C LEU A 461 2.08 -21.64 -38.72
N LYS A 462 2.84 -20.60 -39.12
CA LYS A 462 2.30 -19.44 -39.85
C LYS A 462 1.65 -19.86 -41.18
N ALA A 463 2.23 -20.80 -41.92
CA ALA A 463 1.64 -21.36 -43.14
C ALA A 463 0.32 -22.13 -42.92
N GLN A 464 0.16 -22.81 -41.77
CA GLN A 464 -1.08 -23.50 -41.41
C GLN A 464 -2.18 -22.53 -40.96
N VAL A 465 -1.85 -21.52 -40.15
CA VAL A 465 -2.83 -20.51 -39.68
C VAL A 465 -3.39 -19.70 -40.85
N GLN A 466 -2.56 -19.34 -41.83
CA GLN A 466 -3.00 -18.55 -42.99
C GLN A 466 -4.00 -19.32 -43.88
N LYS A 467 -3.81 -20.65 -44.05
CA LYS A 467 -4.77 -21.54 -44.72
C LYS A 467 -6.10 -21.71 -43.98
N ILE A 468 -6.15 -21.47 -42.68
CA ILE A 468 -7.40 -21.52 -41.89
C ILE A 468 -8.18 -20.20 -42.08
N VAL A 469 -7.50 -19.06 -42.12
CA VAL A 469 -8.13 -17.74 -42.29
C VAL A 469 -8.78 -17.59 -43.66
N GLU A 470 -8.15 -18.08 -44.74
CA GLU A 470 -8.72 -18.05 -46.10
C GLU A 470 -10.00 -18.91 -46.26
N LYS A 471 -10.21 -19.91 -45.39
CA LYS A 471 -11.35 -20.84 -45.49
C LYS A 471 -12.64 -20.37 -44.82
N THR A 472 -12.62 -19.26 -44.09
CA THR A 472 -13.79 -18.72 -43.36
C THR A 472 -14.45 -17.51 -44.01
N GLY A 473 -13.99 -17.07 -45.19
CA GLY A 473 -14.50 -15.89 -45.89
C GLY A 473 -15.32 -16.18 -47.14
N THR A 474 -16.51 -16.80 -47.04
CA THR A 474 -17.53 -16.81 -48.13
C THR A 474 -18.90 -17.37 -47.67
N ALA A 475 -19.90 -16.51 -47.50
CA ALA A 475 -21.34 -16.84 -47.52
C ALA A 475 -22.18 -15.55 -47.68
N ASP A 476 -23.32 -15.63 -48.36
CA ASP A 476 -23.96 -14.52 -49.09
C ASP A 476 -25.11 -13.76 -48.36
N SER A 477 -25.12 -12.42 -48.52
CA SER A 477 -26.26 -11.53 -48.94
C SER A 477 -27.62 -11.45 -48.17
N PRO A 478 -28.50 -10.43 -48.43
CA PRO A 478 -28.34 -9.14 -49.15
C PRO A 478 -28.99 -7.88 -48.47
N VAL A 479 -29.01 -6.75 -49.22
CA VAL A 479 -29.98 -5.60 -49.22
C VAL A 479 -29.52 -4.22 -48.67
N ARG A 480 -29.12 -3.33 -49.62
CA ARG A 480 -29.52 -1.91 -49.85
C ARG A 480 -29.46 -0.90 -48.66
N THR A 481 -28.91 0.33 -48.77
CA THR A 481 -29.05 1.35 -49.85
C THR A 481 -27.91 2.40 -49.90
N ARG A 482 -27.64 2.95 -51.10
CA ARG A 482 -27.26 4.34 -51.50
C ARG A 482 -26.47 5.26 -50.51
N SER A 483 -25.50 6.08 -50.92
CA SER A 483 -25.11 6.52 -52.29
C SER A 483 -23.77 7.32 -52.34
N THR A 484 -23.03 7.18 -53.46
CA THR A 484 -22.19 8.19 -54.17
C THR A 484 -21.13 8.99 -53.37
N ALA A 485 -19.82 8.74 -53.58
CA ALA A 485 -18.94 9.34 -54.63
C ALA A 485 -18.42 10.76 -54.26
N ALA A 486 -17.19 11.20 -54.57
CA ALA A 486 -16.15 10.75 -55.51
C ALA A 486 -14.73 10.86 -54.86
N THR A 487 -13.76 9.98 -55.12
CA THR A 487 -12.69 10.11 -56.17
C THR A 487 -11.88 11.42 -56.02
N LYS A 488 -10.54 11.49 -55.88
CA LYS A 488 -9.40 10.77 -56.52
C LYS A 488 -8.15 11.00 -55.61
N ALA A 489 -7.33 10.02 -55.24
CA ALA A 489 -6.07 9.60 -55.88
C ALA A 489 -5.19 10.77 -56.43
N LYS A 490 -3.85 10.81 -56.29
CA LYS A 490 -2.85 9.76 -55.95
C LYS A 490 -1.47 10.41 -55.62
N SER A 491 -0.56 9.66 -54.95
CA SER A 491 0.92 9.55 -55.14
C SER A 491 1.75 10.69 -55.78
N SER A 492 3.05 10.93 -55.47
CA SER A 492 4.04 10.38 -54.50
C SER A 492 5.42 11.00 -54.81
N SER A 493 6.41 10.85 -53.92
CA SER A 493 7.87 10.77 -54.25
C SER A 493 8.55 12.08 -54.76
N THR A 494 9.84 12.42 -54.58
CA THR A 494 11.00 11.77 -53.90
C THR A 494 12.07 12.84 -53.54
N SER A 495 12.89 12.57 -52.51
CA SER A 495 14.35 12.87 -52.36
C SER A 495 14.98 14.28 -52.55
N SER A 496 15.97 14.55 -51.67
CA SER A 496 17.20 15.36 -51.88
C SER A 496 17.03 16.88 -52.05
N SER A 497 17.90 17.76 -51.52
CA SER A 497 19.15 17.64 -50.73
C SER A 497 19.50 18.99 -50.05
N ARG A 498 20.53 18.99 -49.17
CA ARG A 498 21.50 20.07 -48.79
C ARG A 498 21.47 21.38 -49.63
N SER A 499 21.78 22.57 -49.11
CA SER A 499 22.57 22.98 -47.93
C SER A 499 22.31 24.46 -47.52
N GLU A 500 22.83 24.89 -46.35
CA GLU A 500 23.37 26.24 -46.00
C GLU A 500 22.48 27.51 -46.22
N SER A 501 22.62 28.65 -45.51
CA SER A 501 23.42 29.05 -44.34
C SER A 501 22.74 30.25 -43.63
N GLU A 502 23.36 30.75 -42.58
CA GLU A 502 22.94 31.82 -41.64
C GLU A 502 22.53 33.17 -42.26
N GLU A 503 21.60 33.88 -41.61
CA GLU A 503 21.82 35.24 -41.07
C GLU A 503 20.67 35.64 -40.10
N GLY A 504 20.83 36.70 -39.31
CA GLY A 504 19.87 37.04 -38.24
C GLY A 504 19.69 38.53 -37.94
N PHE A 505 19.33 38.82 -36.69
CA PHE A 505 19.25 40.14 -36.04
C PHE A 505 17.95 40.97 -36.13
N SER A 506 17.16 40.88 -35.05
CA SER A 506 16.51 41.96 -34.25
C SER A 506 16.26 43.37 -34.85
N THR A 507 15.06 43.93 -34.59
CA THR A 507 14.92 45.19 -33.80
C THR A 507 13.47 45.48 -33.38
N VAL A 508 13.30 46.25 -32.28
CA VAL A 508 12.02 46.74 -31.72
C VAL A 508 12.18 48.22 -31.37
N PRO A 509 11.18 49.10 -31.64
CA PRO A 509 10.56 49.96 -30.60
C PRO A 509 9.04 50.20 -30.91
N ALA A 510 8.19 50.97 -30.19
CA ALA A 510 8.25 51.75 -28.94
C ALA A 510 6.83 52.09 -28.40
N LYS A 511 6.68 52.27 -27.07
CA LYS A 511 5.78 53.25 -26.37
C LYS A 511 4.23 53.08 -26.49
N LYS A 512 3.36 53.58 -25.58
CA LYS A 512 3.31 53.90 -24.13
C LYS A 512 1.94 54.57 -23.88
N GLY A 513 1.15 54.07 -22.89
CA GLY A 513 0.25 54.88 -22.01
C GLY A 513 -1.07 55.44 -22.59
N ALA A 514 -2.09 55.81 -21.79
CA ALA A 514 -2.23 55.74 -20.31
C ALA A 514 -3.72 55.91 -19.84
N LYS A 515 -3.93 55.69 -18.53
CA LYS A 515 -4.99 56.21 -17.62
C LYS A 515 -6.45 55.65 -17.64
N LYS A 516 -6.94 55.46 -16.41
CA LYS A 516 -8.34 55.27 -15.97
C LYS A 516 -9.13 56.59 -15.97
N GLN A 517 -10.45 56.50 -16.12
CA GLN A 517 -11.41 57.44 -15.52
C GLN A 517 -12.66 56.67 -15.01
N LYS A 518 -13.50 57.29 -14.16
CA LYS A 518 -14.53 56.64 -13.32
C LYS A 518 -15.84 57.46 -13.32
N SER A 519 -16.96 56.80 -13.01
CA SER A 519 -18.36 57.30 -12.88
C SER A 519 -19.03 57.72 -14.18
N GLU A 520 -20.29 57.31 -14.46
CA GLU A 520 -21.47 57.87 -13.79
C GLU A 520 -22.63 56.89 -13.48
N LYS A 521 -23.84 57.42 -13.23
CA LYS A 521 -24.90 56.86 -12.36
C LYS A 521 -26.30 56.96 -13.02
N SER A 522 -27.31 56.31 -12.40
CA SER A 522 -28.75 56.31 -12.75
C SER A 522 -29.13 55.43 -13.97
N SER A 523 -30.37 54.91 -14.09
CA SER A 523 -31.62 55.13 -13.33
C SER A 523 -32.45 53.83 -13.19
N ALA A 524 -33.41 53.81 -12.25
CA ALA A 524 -34.50 52.82 -12.18
C ALA A 524 -35.79 53.44 -12.80
N PRO A 525 -36.87 52.67 -13.07
CA PRO A 525 -37.80 52.33 -11.98
C PRO A 525 -38.60 51.00 -12.09
N SER A 526 -39.25 50.66 -10.96
CA SER A 526 -40.52 49.91 -10.79
C SER A 526 -40.65 48.42 -11.18
N ALA A 527 -41.22 47.65 -10.25
CA ALA A 527 -41.64 46.25 -10.37
C ALA A 527 -43.06 46.10 -10.99
N PRO A 528 -43.61 44.87 -11.13
CA PRO A 528 -44.28 44.26 -9.97
C PRO A 528 -43.99 42.76 -9.73
N GLU A 529 -44.47 42.26 -8.60
CA GLU A 529 -44.32 40.89 -8.10
C GLU A 529 -45.10 39.85 -8.94
N THR A 530 -44.62 38.60 -8.93
CA THR A 530 -45.50 37.42 -9.09
C THR A 530 -45.10 36.33 -8.10
N LYS A 531 -46.10 35.81 -7.38
CA LYS A 531 -45.99 34.64 -6.48
C LYS A 531 -46.07 33.33 -7.28
N GLY A 532 -45.53 32.25 -6.73
CA GLY A 532 -45.53 30.90 -7.31
C GLY A 532 -44.49 30.03 -6.62
N GLU A 533 -44.66 29.74 -5.34
CA GLU A 533 -45.35 28.57 -4.79
C GLU A 533 -44.37 27.44 -4.41
N ASN A 534 -44.54 26.95 -3.18
CA ASN A 534 -43.67 26.01 -2.50
C ASN A 534 -44.38 24.65 -2.38
N PRO A 535 -43.96 23.59 -3.10
CA PRO A 535 -44.52 22.27 -2.90
C PRO A 535 -43.81 21.56 -1.73
N PHE A 536 -44.60 21.24 -0.70
CA PHE A 536 -44.26 20.41 0.47
C PHE A 536 -43.47 21.08 1.61
N GLY A 537 -44.15 21.96 2.36
CA GLY A 537 -43.82 22.20 3.77
C GLY A 537 -44.59 21.24 4.69
N VAL A 538 -43.87 20.46 5.50
CA VAL A 538 -44.39 19.80 6.74
C VAL A 538 -43.23 19.72 7.74
N LEU A 539 -43.55 19.91 9.03
CA LEU A 539 -42.66 19.95 10.20
C LEU A 539 -41.89 21.27 10.37
N GLY A 540 -42.39 22.11 11.27
CA GLY A 540 -41.70 23.29 11.80
C GLY A 540 -40.83 22.95 13.01
N ASN A 541 -40.00 23.92 13.40
CA ASN A 541 -39.31 23.93 14.68
C ASN A 541 -40.17 24.66 15.71
N ASP A 542 -40.20 24.16 16.94
CA ASP A 542 -40.51 24.94 18.14
C ASP A 542 -39.56 24.48 19.27
N ALA A 543 -39.11 25.45 20.08
CA ALA A 543 -38.14 25.35 21.20
C ALA A 543 -36.69 24.97 20.84
#